data_AF-A0A3A4U970-F1
#
_entry.id   AF-A0A3A4U970-F1
#
_cell.length_a   1.000
_cell.length_b   1.000
_cell.length_c   1.000
_cell.angle_alpha   90.00
_cell.angle_beta   90.00
_cell.angle_gamma   90.00
#
_symmetry.space_group_name_H-M   'P 1'
#
loop_
_entity.id
_entity.type
_entity.pdbx_description
1 polymer ?
#
loop_
_entity_poly.entity_id
_entity_poly.type
_entity_poly.pdbx_seq_one_letter_code
_entity_poly.pdbx_strand_id
1 'polypeptide(L)'
;MRVGTKSLLFGVHQVLLHPLCVWLAWRKLYGTWPGWRETICIVVHDWGYWGLPNMDGPEGEQHPRLGARIALRLFGARYWVFCIGHSRQLANLIGTDPSRLCWADKFGVTLMPAWLYLLLGRLSGEVYEYRAESIKAGFMPPGVSLQDWHRRCMDYLRTVALQQVAAPVSAGSEAFRRALQKR
;
A
#
# COMPACT_ATOMS: atom_id res chain seq x y z
N MET A 1 3.22 -9.87 -20.77
CA MET A 1 2.73 -8.74 -19.95
C MET A 1 3.73 -8.49 -18.83
N ARG A 2 3.98 -7.22 -18.47
CA ARG A 2 4.88 -6.86 -17.36
C ARG A 2 4.24 -7.20 -16.01
N VAL A 3 5.05 -7.44 -14.97
CA VAL A 3 4.58 -7.90 -13.66
C VAL A 3 3.53 -6.97 -13.05
N GLY A 4 3.70 -5.65 -13.17
CA GLY A 4 2.73 -4.70 -12.63
C GLY A 4 1.36 -4.78 -13.31
N THR A 5 1.29 -5.02 -14.63
CA THR A 5 -0.01 -5.27 -15.29
C THR A 5 -0.62 -6.60 -14.86
N LYS A 6 0.20 -7.65 -14.70
CA LYS A 6 -0.30 -8.94 -14.19
C LYS A 6 -0.87 -8.79 -12.78
N SER A 7 -0.18 -8.01 -11.93
CA SER A 7 -0.59 -7.71 -10.56
C SER A 7 -2.00 -7.12 -10.49
N LEU A 8 -2.24 -6.07 -11.29
CA LEU A 8 -3.53 -5.38 -11.32
C LEU A 8 -4.67 -6.23 -11.87
N LEU A 9 -4.39 -7.18 -12.77
CA LEU A 9 -5.43 -8.01 -13.40
C LEU A 9 -5.73 -9.29 -12.61
N PHE A 10 -4.71 -9.96 -12.09
CA PHE A 10 -4.83 -11.28 -11.46
C PHE A 10 -3.74 -11.58 -10.41
N GLY A 11 -3.08 -10.55 -9.87
CA GLY A 11 -2.12 -10.68 -8.79
C GLY A 11 -2.61 -10.11 -7.47
N VAL A 12 -1.69 -9.79 -6.56
CA VAL A 12 -2.08 -9.42 -5.19
C VAL A 12 -2.67 -8.01 -5.11
N HIS A 13 -2.40 -7.15 -6.09
CA HIS A 13 -3.00 -5.81 -6.22
C HIS A 13 -4.19 -5.80 -7.20
N GLN A 14 -4.92 -6.91 -7.33
CA GLN A 14 -6.04 -7.00 -8.25
C GLN A 14 -7.07 -5.89 -8.00
N VAL A 15 -7.51 -5.20 -9.07
CA VAL A 15 -8.29 -3.94 -9.01
C VAL A 15 -9.65 -4.00 -8.29
N LEU A 16 -10.14 -5.17 -7.90
CA LEU A 16 -11.37 -5.34 -7.11
C LEU A 16 -11.07 -5.89 -5.71
N LEU A 17 -10.34 -7.01 -5.65
CA LEU A 17 -10.07 -7.73 -4.41
C LEU A 17 -9.21 -6.92 -3.45
N HIS A 18 -8.12 -6.32 -3.94
CA HIS A 18 -7.22 -5.54 -3.09
C HIS A 18 -7.90 -4.28 -2.54
N PRO A 19 -8.53 -3.41 -3.36
CA PRO A 19 -9.30 -2.28 -2.84
C PRO A 19 -10.39 -2.66 -1.84
N LEU A 20 -11.08 -3.80 -2.04
CA LEU A 20 -12.07 -4.30 -1.08
C LEU A 20 -11.42 -4.66 0.26
N CYS A 21 -10.29 -5.37 0.24
CA CYS A 21 -9.52 -5.67 1.45
C CYS A 21 -9.04 -4.40 2.16
N VAL A 22 -8.54 -3.39 1.43
CA VAL A 22 -8.13 -2.10 1.99
C VAL A 22 -9.31 -1.34 2.59
N TRP A 23 -10.47 -1.36 1.94
CA TRP A 23 -11.70 -0.75 2.44
C TRP A 23 -12.20 -1.39 3.75
N LEU A 24 -12.14 -2.73 3.85
CA LEU A 24 -12.45 -3.46 5.09
C LEU A 24 -11.40 -3.21 6.18
N ALA A 25 -10.12 -3.15 5.82
CA ALA A 25 -9.03 -2.83 6.74
C ALA A 25 -9.19 -1.43 7.34
N TRP A 26 -9.61 -0.45 6.54
CA TRP A 26 -9.93 0.89 7.01
C TRP A 26 -10.95 0.86 8.16
N ARG A 27 -12.04 0.11 7.99
CA ARG A 27 -13.07 -0.02 9.03
C ARG A 27 -12.52 -0.64 10.30
N LYS A 28 -11.69 -1.67 10.17
CA LYS A 28 -11.09 -2.39 11.31
C LYS A 28 -10.05 -1.54 12.05
N LEU A 29 -9.25 -0.76 11.33
CA LEU A 29 -8.22 0.09 11.93
C LEU A 29 -8.79 1.36 12.56
N TYR A 30 -9.78 1.99 11.92
CA TYR A 30 -10.20 3.35 12.29
C TYR A 30 -11.60 3.46 12.89
N GLY A 31 -12.31 2.35 13.06
CA GLY A 31 -13.66 2.33 13.63
C GLY A 31 -14.73 3.10 12.83
N THR A 32 -14.39 3.56 11.63
CA THR A 32 -15.20 4.39 10.73
C THR A 32 -15.08 3.86 9.31
N TRP A 33 -16.08 4.07 8.47
CA TRP A 33 -15.94 3.79 7.03
C TRP A 33 -15.14 4.90 6.34
N PRO A 34 -14.38 4.61 5.27
CA PRO A 34 -13.78 5.67 4.48
C PRO A 34 -14.89 6.51 3.85
N GLY A 35 -14.69 7.82 3.75
CA GLY A 35 -15.60 8.68 3.00
C GLY A 35 -15.54 8.37 1.51
N TRP A 36 -16.40 9.02 0.72
CA TRP A 36 -16.49 8.77 -0.72
C TRP A 36 -15.19 9.15 -1.47
N ARG A 37 -14.50 10.22 -1.03
CA ARG A 37 -13.20 10.63 -1.60
C ARG A 37 -12.10 9.65 -1.23
N GLU A 38 -12.04 9.21 0.02
CA GLU A 38 -11.09 8.17 0.47
C GLU A 38 -11.34 6.85 -0.27
N THR A 39 -12.61 6.50 -0.53
CA THR A 39 -12.98 5.30 -1.28
C THR A 39 -12.44 5.36 -2.72
N ILE A 40 -12.59 6.50 -3.41
CA ILE A 40 -12.00 6.67 -4.75
C ILE A 40 -10.46 6.57 -4.68
N CYS A 41 -9.84 7.17 -3.66
CA CYS A 41 -8.39 7.07 -3.45
C CYS A 41 -7.93 5.62 -3.24
N ILE A 42 -8.67 4.82 -2.44
CA ILE A 42 -8.41 3.39 -2.24
C ILE A 42 -8.47 2.63 -3.57
N VAL A 43 -9.43 2.93 -4.44
CA VAL A 43 -9.54 2.22 -5.73
C VAL A 43 -8.35 2.50 -6.65
N VAL A 44 -7.88 3.75 -6.69
CA VAL A 44 -6.88 4.19 -7.69
C VAL A 44 -5.42 4.17 -7.21
N HIS A 45 -5.17 3.92 -5.91
CA HIS A 45 -3.85 4.13 -5.32
C HIS A 45 -2.72 3.33 -5.99
N ASP A 46 -3.03 2.10 -6.40
CA ASP A 46 -2.07 1.17 -7.03
C ASP A 46 -2.11 1.14 -8.55
N TRP A 47 -2.98 1.92 -9.20
CA TRP A 47 -3.07 1.92 -10.67
C TRP A 47 -1.76 2.31 -11.35
N GLY A 48 -0.85 2.96 -10.63
CA GLY A 48 0.49 3.27 -11.13
C GLY A 48 1.36 2.05 -11.45
N TYR A 49 1.01 0.84 -10.97
CA TYR A 49 1.69 -0.38 -11.38
C TYR A 49 1.44 -0.77 -12.85
N TRP A 50 0.47 -0.15 -13.52
CA TRP A 50 0.12 -0.53 -14.88
C TRP A 50 1.31 -0.39 -15.83
N GLY A 51 1.78 -1.52 -16.35
CA GLY A 51 2.91 -1.56 -17.27
C GLY A 51 4.28 -1.41 -16.60
N LEU A 52 4.40 -1.54 -15.28
CA LEU A 52 5.71 -1.52 -14.61
C LEU A 52 6.41 -2.89 -14.66
N PRO A 53 7.73 -2.92 -14.88
CA PRO A 53 8.49 -4.16 -15.01
C PRO A 53 8.82 -4.85 -13.68
N ASN A 54 8.67 -4.15 -12.56
CA ASN A 54 8.89 -4.62 -11.19
C ASN A 54 7.86 -4.01 -10.23
N MET A 55 7.73 -4.58 -9.04
CA MET A 55 6.88 -4.10 -7.96
C MET A 55 7.65 -3.31 -6.91
N ASP A 56 8.79 -3.85 -6.45
CA ASP A 56 9.64 -3.30 -5.38
C ASP A 56 10.95 -2.71 -5.94
N GLY A 57 11.13 -2.71 -7.26
CA GLY A 57 12.26 -2.05 -7.92
C GLY A 57 12.05 -0.53 -8.10
N PRO A 58 13.05 0.18 -8.67
CA PRO A 58 13.03 1.64 -8.80
C PRO A 58 11.81 2.21 -9.54
N GLU A 59 11.29 1.48 -10.52
CA GLU A 59 10.08 1.83 -11.25
C GLU A 59 8.82 1.60 -10.41
N GLY A 60 8.74 0.42 -9.78
CA GLY A 60 7.65 -0.02 -8.91
C GLY A 60 7.41 0.92 -7.74
N GLU A 61 8.48 1.42 -7.11
CA GLU A 61 8.41 2.41 -6.01
C GLU A 61 7.67 3.71 -6.40
N GLN A 62 7.57 4.02 -7.70
CA GLN A 62 6.89 5.22 -8.20
C GLN A 62 5.39 5.03 -8.44
N HIS A 63 4.82 3.83 -8.25
CA HIS A 63 3.38 3.57 -8.44
C HIS A 63 2.45 4.57 -7.74
N PRO A 64 2.76 5.15 -6.55
CA PRO A 64 1.82 6.06 -5.89
C PRO A 64 1.57 7.35 -6.67
N ARG A 65 2.48 7.72 -7.58
CA ARG A 65 2.39 8.99 -8.32
C ARG A 65 1.16 9.08 -9.20
N LEU A 66 0.74 7.99 -9.83
CA LEU A 66 -0.46 8.02 -10.68
C LEU A 66 -1.72 8.24 -9.84
N GLY A 67 -1.92 7.43 -8.80
CA GLY A 67 -3.05 7.59 -7.88
C GLY A 67 -3.09 8.98 -7.23
N ALA A 68 -1.92 9.52 -6.84
CA ALA A 68 -1.82 10.87 -6.31
C ALA A 68 -2.18 11.95 -7.33
N ARG A 69 -1.76 11.84 -8.61
CA ARG A 69 -2.14 12.78 -9.67
C ARG A 69 -3.65 12.77 -9.93
N ILE A 70 -4.28 11.59 -9.91
CA ILE A 70 -5.73 11.45 -10.03
C ILE A 70 -6.41 12.16 -8.85
N ALA A 71 -5.98 11.86 -7.63
CA ALA A 71 -6.53 12.46 -6.42
C ALA A 71 -6.34 13.99 -6.36
N LEU A 72 -5.21 14.50 -6.85
CA LEU A 72 -4.97 15.95 -7.00
C LEU A 72 -6.01 16.59 -7.90
N ARG A 73 -6.24 15.99 -9.08
CA ARG A 73 -7.16 16.52 -10.09
C ARG A 73 -8.61 16.50 -9.62
N LEU A 74 -9.00 15.47 -8.85
CA LEU A 74 -10.37 15.32 -8.38
C LEU A 74 -10.67 16.08 -7.08
N PHE A 75 -9.72 16.11 -6.14
CA PHE A 75 -9.99 16.53 -4.76
C PHE A 75 -8.95 17.50 -4.17
N GLY A 76 -7.95 17.91 -4.96
CA GLY A 76 -6.95 18.91 -4.56
C GLY A 76 -5.76 18.37 -3.76
N ALA A 77 -4.90 19.30 -3.32
CA ALA A 77 -3.58 19.01 -2.75
C ALA A 77 -3.62 18.11 -1.51
N ARG A 78 -4.64 18.27 -0.65
CA ARG A 78 -4.82 17.41 0.52
C ARG A 78 -4.93 15.92 0.14
N TYR A 79 -5.66 15.60 -0.93
CA TYR A 79 -5.84 14.22 -1.37
C TYR A 79 -4.67 13.71 -2.22
N TRP A 80 -3.93 14.62 -2.86
CA TRP A 80 -2.62 14.29 -3.41
C TRP A 80 -1.67 13.77 -2.32
N VAL A 81 -1.57 14.48 -1.19
CA VAL A 81 -0.76 14.07 -0.03
C VAL A 81 -1.27 12.76 0.56
N PHE A 82 -2.58 12.62 0.69
CA PHE A 82 -3.21 11.40 1.19
C PHE A 82 -2.85 10.18 0.34
N CYS A 83 -2.94 10.29 -0.99
CA CYS A 83 -2.59 9.22 -1.91
C CYS A 83 -1.09 8.99 -1.97
N ILE A 84 -0.26 10.01 -2.18
CA ILE A 84 1.20 9.81 -2.30
C ILE A 84 1.78 9.24 -0.99
N GLY A 85 1.22 9.63 0.15
CA GLY A 85 1.64 9.20 1.48
C GLY A 85 1.28 7.76 1.82
N HIS A 86 0.64 7.00 0.92
CA HIS A 86 0.48 5.56 1.13
C HIS A 86 1.80 4.80 0.98
N SER A 87 2.80 5.39 0.32
CA SER A 87 4.20 4.94 0.37
C SER A 87 4.95 5.65 1.49
N ARG A 88 5.57 4.86 2.39
CA ARG A 88 6.37 5.39 3.50
C ARG A 88 7.59 6.18 3.02
N GLN A 89 8.24 5.72 1.96
CA GLN A 89 9.40 6.41 1.38
C GLN A 89 9.00 7.76 0.79
N LEU A 90 7.92 7.80 0.01
CA LEU A 90 7.46 9.05 -0.59
C LEU A 90 6.87 10.02 0.44
N ALA A 91 6.20 9.51 1.47
CA ALA A 91 5.75 10.32 2.61
C ALA A 91 6.95 11.02 3.28
N ASN A 92 8.00 10.26 3.58
CA ASN A 92 9.24 10.80 4.14
C ASN A 92 9.90 11.84 3.22
N LEU A 93 9.96 11.55 1.90
CA LEU A 93 10.54 12.47 0.91
C LEU A 93 9.84 13.84 0.88
N ILE A 94 8.52 13.89 1.12
CA ILE A 94 7.75 15.13 1.16
C ILE A 94 7.59 15.71 2.58
N GLY A 95 8.29 15.14 3.57
CA GLY A 95 8.28 15.61 4.96
C GLY A 95 6.95 15.41 5.68
N THR A 96 6.22 14.33 5.37
CA THR A 96 4.95 14.00 6.04
C THR A 96 4.94 12.58 6.57
N ASP A 97 4.05 12.31 7.53
CA ASP A 97 3.85 10.95 8.01
C ASP A 97 3.11 10.13 6.95
N PRO A 98 3.30 8.79 6.92
CA PRO A 98 2.48 7.91 6.12
C PRO A 98 0.99 8.16 6.36
N SER A 99 0.21 8.19 5.29
CA SER A 99 -1.21 8.51 5.36
C SER A 99 -1.99 7.35 5.97
N ARG A 100 -3.25 7.61 6.35
CA ARG A 100 -4.18 6.53 6.76
C ARG A 100 -4.36 5.47 5.67
N LEU A 101 -4.22 5.85 4.40
CA LEU A 101 -4.24 4.90 3.30
C LEU A 101 -3.05 3.94 3.36
N CYS A 102 -1.85 4.39 3.77
CA CYS A 102 -0.68 3.52 3.96
C CYS A 102 -1.01 2.34 4.87
N TRP A 103 -1.57 2.62 6.06
CA TRP A 103 -1.77 1.58 7.06
C TRP A 103 -2.97 0.69 6.74
N ALA A 104 -4.03 1.26 6.15
CA ALA A 104 -5.12 0.49 5.58
C ALA A 104 -4.65 -0.45 4.46
N ASP A 105 -3.77 0.01 3.58
CA ASP A 105 -3.15 -0.80 2.52
C ASP A 105 -2.36 -1.98 3.11
N LYS A 106 -1.39 -1.71 3.99
CA LYS A 106 -0.57 -2.75 4.63
C LYS A 106 -1.40 -3.76 5.42
N PHE A 107 -2.42 -3.31 6.14
CA PHE A 107 -3.30 -4.21 6.89
C PHE A 107 -4.26 -4.97 5.95
N GLY A 108 -4.71 -4.35 4.88
CA GLY A 108 -5.61 -4.92 3.87
C GLY A 108 -5.09 -6.22 3.30
N VAL A 109 -3.81 -6.27 2.96
CA VAL A 109 -3.16 -7.50 2.47
C VAL A 109 -3.35 -8.68 3.44
N THR A 110 -3.35 -8.42 4.76
CA THR A 110 -3.50 -9.46 5.79
C THR A 110 -4.92 -10.04 5.89
N LEU A 111 -5.90 -9.40 5.25
CA LEU A 111 -7.29 -9.86 5.19
C LEU A 111 -7.54 -10.84 4.04
N MET A 112 -6.63 -10.91 3.08
CA MET A 112 -6.75 -11.87 1.98
C MET A 112 -6.44 -13.29 2.49
N PRO A 113 -7.27 -14.31 2.17
CA PRO A 113 -6.96 -15.69 2.53
C PRO A 113 -5.60 -16.12 1.97
N ALA A 114 -4.78 -16.78 2.78
CA ALA A 114 -3.39 -17.13 2.41
C ALA A 114 -3.29 -17.93 1.11
N TRP A 115 -4.22 -18.87 0.88
CA TRP A 115 -4.23 -19.67 -0.36
C TRP A 115 -4.48 -18.78 -1.58
N LEU A 116 -5.35 -17.78 -1.47
CA LEU A 116 -5.70 -16.87 -2.55
C LEU A 116 -4.55 -15.90 -2.83
N TYR A 117 -3.98 -15.30 -1.79
CA TYR A 117 -2.81 -14.42 -1.92
C TYR A 117 -1.66 -15.16 -2.63
N LEU A 118 -1.34 -16.37 -2.18
CA LEU A 118 -0.25 -17.17 -2.76
C LEU A 118 -0.55 -17.63 -4.19
N LEU A 119 -1.82 -17.92 -4.50
CA LEU A 119 -2.23 -18.24 -5.88
C LEU A 119 -2.03 -17.02 -6.79
N LEU A 120 -2.59 -15.88 -6.42
CA LEU A 120 -2.51 -14.64 -7.21
C LEU A 120 -1.05 -14.17 -7.37
N GLY A 121 -0.28 -14.17 -6.27
CA GLY A 121 1.13 -13.79 -6.28
C GLY A 121 2.01 -14.70 -7.13
N ARG A 122 1.67 -15.99 -7.28
CA ARG A 122 2.35 -16.91 -8.21
C ARG A 122 1.94 -16.63 -9.66
N LEU A 123 0.66 -16.38 -9.92
CA LEU A 123 0.16 -16.09 -11.27
C LEU A 123 0.77 -14.81 -11.83
N SER A 124 0.88 -13.76 -11.01
CA SER A 124 1.50 -12.51 -11.41
C SER A 124 3.03 -12.57 -11.42
N GLY A 125 3.62 -13.35 -10.51
CA GLY A 125 5.06 -13.47 -10.31
C GLY A 125 5.62 -12.58 -9.19
N GLU A 126 4.78 -11.72 -8.59
CA GLU A 126 5.18 -10.76 -7.55
C GLU A 126 5.74 -11.44 -6.31
N VAL A 127 5.23 -12.63 -5.97
CA VAL A 127 5.65 -13.34 -4.75
C VAL A 127 7.13 -13.74 -4.78
N TYR A 128 7.67 -13.95 -5.97
CA TYR A 128 9.09 -14.29 -6.15
C TYR A 128 9.98 -13.07 -5.95
N GLU A 129 9.53 -11.91 -6.43
CA GLU A 129 10.20 -10.63 -6.25
C GLU A 129 10.21 -10.23 -4.76
N TYR A 130 9.05 -10.22 -4.11
CA TYR A 130 8.93 -9.86 -2.70
C TYR A 130 9.73 -10.79 -1.79
N ARG A 131 9.73 -12.10 -2.08
CA ARG A 131 10.54 -13.05 -1.32
C ARG A 131 12.03 -12.78 -1.52
N ALA A 132 12.48 -12.54 -2.75
CA ALA A 132 13.89 -12.23 -3.03
C ALA A 132 14.34 -10.94 -2.31
N GLU A 133 13.56 -9.87 -2.40
CA GLU A 133 13.88 -8.60 -1.73
C GLU A 133 13.85 -8.75 -0.20
N SER A 134 12.91 -9.52 0.37
CA SER A 134 12.89 -9.78 1.81
C SER A 134 14.11 -10.54 2.33
N ILE A 135 14.68 -11.45 1.51
CA ILE A 135 15.91 -12.17 1.84
C ILE A 135 17.11 -11.24 1.74
N LYS A 136 17.19 -10.46 0.64
CA LYS A 136 18.26 -9.48 0.41
C LYS A 136 18.31 -8.40 1.49
N ALA A 137 17.16 -7.96 1.99
CA ALA A 137 17.05 -7.01 3.09
C ALA A 137 17.36 -7.61 4.47
N GLY A 138 17.65 -8.92 4.56
CA GLY A 138 17.89 -9.62 5.84
C GLY A 138 16.63 -9.80 6.70
N PHE A 139 15.44 -9.51 6.16
CA PHE A 139 14.18 -9.72 6.87
C PHE A 139 13.82 -11.21 6.98
N MET A 140 14.27 -12.02 6.01
CA MET A 140 14.01 -13.44 5.94
C MET A 140 15.28 -14.25 5.72
N PRO A 141 15.42 -15.44 6.34
CA PRO A 141 16.51 -16.33 6.02
C PRO A 141 16.37 -16.90 4.60
N PRO A 142 17.48 -17.19 3.90
CA PRO A 142 17.45 -17.97 2.67
C PRO A 142 16.76 -19.32 2.88
N GLY A 143 16.08 -19.83 1.85
CA GLY A 143 15.44 -21.15 1.89
C GLY A 143 14.09 -21.23 2.60
N VAL A 144 13.60 -20.13 3.19
CA VAL A 144 12.25 -20.09 3.84
C VAL A 144 11.14 -20.52 2.87
N SER A 145 10.22 -21.36 3.33
CA SER A 145 9.08 -21.78 2.50
C SER A 145 8.20 -20.58 2.13
N LEU A 146 7.47 -20.66 1.01
CA LEU A 146 6.59 -19.56 0.59
C LEU A 146 5.47 -19.31 1.61
N GLN A 147 4.98 -20.37 2.26
CA GLN A 147 3.96 -20.32 3.28
C GLN A 147 4.46 -19.64 4.57
N ASP A 148 5.68 -19.96 5.01
CA ASP A 148 6.27 -19.36 6.21
C ASP A 148 6.68 -17.91 5.95
N TRP A 149 7.22 -17.62 4.77
CA TRP A 149 7.48 -16.26 4.30
C TRP A 149 6.20 -15.42 4.37
N HIS A 150 5.12 -15.91 3.73
CA HIS A 150 3.84 -15.22 3.73
C HIS A 150 3.31 -14.98 5.14
N ARG A 151 3.29 -16.02 5.99
CA ARG A 151 2.82 -15.90 7.38
C ARG A 151 3.55 -14.80 8.14
N ARG A 152 4.89 -14.81 8.10
CA ARG A 152 5.73 -13.81 8.78
C ARG A 152 5.53 -12.41 8.22
N CYS A 153 5.41 -12.26 6.90
CA CYS A 153 5.07 -10.97 6.28
C CYS A 153 3.71 -10.46 6.77
N MET A 154 2.67 -11.30 6.82
CA MET A 154 1.35 -10.90 7.30
C MET A 154 1.36 -10.51 8.78
N ASP A 155 2.09 -11.24 9.63
CA ASP A 155 2.22 -10.91 11.05
C ASP A 155 2.96 -9.58 11.27
N TYR A 156 4.02 -9.34 10.49
CA TYR A 156 4.73 -8.06 10.50
C TYR A 156 3.83 -6.91 10.06
N LEU A 157 3.18 -7.03 8.89
CA LEU A 157 2.31 -5.99 8.34
C LEU A 157 1.14 -5.65 9.28
N ARG A 158 0.56 -6.68 9.91
CA ARG A 158 -0.48 -6.51 10.93
C ARG A 158 0.05 -5.72 12.13
N THR A 159 1.19 -6.13 12.66
CA THR A 159 1.81 -5.50 13.84
C THR A 159 2.12 -4.03 13.58
N VAL A 160 2.80 -3.71 12.48
CA VAL A 160 3.19 -2.33 12.19
C VAL A 160 1.98 -1.43 11.93
N ALA A 161 0.95 -1.93 11.25
CA ALA A 161 -0.26 -1.15 11.03
C ALA A 161 -0.99 -0.84 12.34
N LEU A 162 -1.12 -1.81 13.24
CA LEU A 162 -1.77 -1.60 14.55
C LEU A 162 -0.98 -0.63 15.44
N GLN A 163 0.35 -0.77 15.49
CA GLN A 163 1.20 0.14 16.26
C GLN A 163 1.10 1.59 15.77
N GLN A 164 1.01 1.78 14.45
CA GLN A 164 1.00 3.11 13.85
C GLN A 164 -0.33 3.82 13.99
N VAL A 165 -1.45 3.08 14.04
CA VAL A 165 -2.75 3.66 14.38
C VAL A 165 -2.80 4.15 15.84
N ALA A 166 -2.04 3.53 16.73
CA ALA A 166 -1.93 3.95 18.12
C ALA A 166 -0.93 5.11 18.34
N ALA A 167 -0.07 5.39 17.35
CA ALA A 167 0.97 6.41 17.47
C ALA A 167 0.41 7.83 17.27
N PRO A 168 0.91 8.84 18.00
CA PRO A 168 0.55 10.23 17.76
C PRO A 168 1.07 10.69 16.39
N VAL A 169 0.33 11.59 15.74
CA VAL A 169 0.77 12.25 14.50
C VAL A 169 2.00 13.10 14.81
N SER A 170 3.01 13.09 13.95
CA SER A 170 4.20 13.90 14.16
C SER A 170 3.90 15.40 14.02
N ALA A 171 4.61 16.23 14.79
CA ALA A 171 4.45 17.68 14.73
C ALA A 171 4.71 18.24 13.30
N GLY A 172 5.65 17.63 12.56
CA GLY A 172 5.94 18.01 11.17
C GLY A 172 4.75 17.74 10.23
N SER A 173 4.11 16.58 10.40
CA SER A 173 2.90 16.21 9.64
C SER A 173 1.70 17.10 9.97
N GLU A 174 1.53 17.50 11.23
CA GLU A 174 0.49 18.48 11.60
C GLU A 174 0.72 19.85 10.96
N ALA A 175 1.95 20.37 11.03
CA ALA A 175 2.31 21.64 10.42
C ALA A 175 2.06 21.63 8.90
N PHE A 176 2.46 20.54 8.23
CA PHE A 176 2.24 20.34 6.80
C PHE A 176 0.75 20.31 6.44
N ARG A 177 -0.07 19.58 7.21
CA ARG A 177 -1.53 19.53 6.98
C ARG A 177 -2.20 20.89 7.15
N ARG A 178 -1.78 21.68 8.15
CA ARG A 178 -2.31 23.04 8.36
C ARG A 178 -1.95 23.97 7.19
N ALA A 179 -0.75 23.85 6.63
CA ALA A 179 -0.34 24.63 5.47
C ALA A 179 -1.20 24.36 4.23
N LEU A 180 -1.66 23.11 4.05
CA LEU A 180 -2.52 22.71 2.93
C LEU A 180 -3.98 23.16 3.06
N GLN A 181 -4.44 23.52 4.26
CA GLN A 181 -5.80 24.03 4.49
C GLN A 181 -5.93 25.54 4.24
N LYS A 182 -4.81 26.27 4.21
CA LYS A 182 -4.76 27.72 3.99
C LYS A 182 -4.65 28.12 2.51
N ARG A 183 -4.77 27.16 1.59
CA ARG A 183 -4.70 27.33 0.13
C ARG A 183 -5.92 26.69 -0.51
#